data_AF-A0A942QZH3-F1
#
_entry.id   AF-A0A942QZH3-F1
#
_cell.length_a   1.000
_cell.length_b   1.000
_cell.length_c   1.000
_cell.angle_alpha   90.00
_cell.angle_beta   90.00
_cell.angle_gamma   90.00
#
_symmetry.space_group_name_H-M   'P 1'
#
loop_
_entity.id
_entity.type
_entity.pdbx_description
1 polymer ?
#
loop_
_entity_poly.entity_id
_entity_poly.type
_entity_poly.pdbx_seq_one_letter_code
_entity_poly.pdbx_strand_id
1 'polypeptide(L)'
;MNYNKQLPYKFILKMSIFAFIVNTIFTSVIFKFTNTNIVTAYYSVKSSIIITAIFALIISPLVETLLFQTFVLTLLNRDWIKLNAKYRILISALLFSSAHIVYNTLYALGAFLSGVIFAYSYLTLDSRNDNPILNTALIHSCHNALALFINSVK
;
A
#
# COMPACT_ATOMS: atom_id res chain seq x y z
N MET A 1 -22.75 20.29 9.67
CA MET A 1 -22.27 18.95 10.08
C MET A 1 -20.87 19.10 10.66
N ASN A 2 -20.74 18.92 11.97
CA ASN A 2 -19.47 19.10 12.67
C ASN A 2 -18.71 17.76 12.67
N TYR A 3 -17.98 17.48 11.59
CA TYR A 3 -17.07 16.33 11.55
C TYR A 3 -15.79 16.75 12.26
N ASN A 4 -15.47 16.06 13.35
CA ASN A 4 -14.18 16.13 14.02
C ASN A 4 -13.11 15.59 13.06
N LYS A 5 -12.72 16.40 12.07
CA LYS A 5 -11.89 16.01 10.94
C LYS A 5 -10.49 15.75 11.48
N GLN A 6 -10.14 14.48 11.64
CA GLN A 6 -8.81 14.09 12.09
C GLN A 6 -7.77 14.69 11.13
N LEU A 7 -6.78 15.39 11.68
CA LEU A 7 -5.70 15.97 10.89
C LEU A 7 -5.02 14.91 10.00
N PRO A 8 -4.71 15.21 8.73
CA PRO A 8 -4.21 14.23 7.77
C PRO A 8 -3.01 13.43 8.27
N TYR A 9 -2.07 14.05 8.99
CA TYR A 9 -0.89 13.36 9.52
C TYR A 9 -1.23 12.27 10.55
N LYS A 10 -2.23 12.48 11.41
CA LYS A 10 -2.64 11.46 12.38
C LYS A 10 -3.28 10.27 11.67
N PHE A 11 -3.97 10.51 10.55
CA PHE A 11 -4.52 9.44 9.72
C PHE A 11 -3.41 8.69 9.00
N ILE A 12 -2.46 9.40 8.38
CA ILE A 12 -1.29 8.82 7.71
C ILE A 12 -0.54 7.88 8.65
N LEU A 13 -0.19 8.37 9.86
CA LEU A 13 0.54 7.57 10.83
C LEU A 13 -0.20 6.28 11.22
N LYS A 14 -1.50 6.39 11.54
CA LYS A 14 -2.33 5.24 11.91
C LYS A 14 -2.40 4.21 10.79
N MET A 15 -2.67 4.65 9.56
CA MET A 15 -2.79 3.73 8.43
C MET A 15 -1.45 3.10 8.03
N SER A 16 -0.35 3.84 8.16
CA SER A 16 1.01 3.32 7.90
C SER A 16 1.38 2.21 8.89
N ILE A 17 1.16 2.46 10.19
CA ILE A 17 1.40 1.47 11.25
C ILE A 17 0.47 0.27 11.06
N PHE A 18 -0.81 0.50 10.76
CA PHE A 18 -1.78 -0.56 10.53
C PHE A 18 -1.38 -1.44 9.34
N ALA A 19 -1.00 -0.86 8.20
CA ALA A 19 -0.51 -1.60 7.04
C ALA A 19 0.75 -2.42 7.37
N PHE A 20 1.68 -1.82 8.11
CA PHE A 20 2.90 -2.52 8.54
C PHE A 20 2.61 -3.71 9.47
N ILE A 21 1.74 -3.55 10.47
CA ILE A 21 1.35 -4.61 11.40
C ILE A 21 0.64 -5.74 10.65
N VAL A 22 -0.34 -5.41 9.79
CA VAL A 22 -1.09 -6.41 9.02
C VAL A 22 -0.14 -7.25 8.17
N ASN A 23 0.79 -6.61 7.45
CA ASN A 23 1.76 -7.32 6.61
C ASN A 23 2.74 -8.16 7.46
N THR A 24 3.22 -7.64 8.59
CA THR A 24 4.11 -8.37 9.51
C THR A 24 3.44 -9.60 10.12
N ILE A 25 2.18 -9.48 10.55
CA ILE A 25 1.40 -10.62 11.05
C ILE A 25 1.20 -11.65 9.92
N PHE A 26 0.81 -11.20 8.74
CA PHE A 26 0.61 -12.08 7.59
C PHE A 26 1.88 -12.87 7.24
N THR A 27 3.02 -12.17 7.09
CA THR A 27 4.30 -12.83 6.79
C THR A 27 4.72 -13.82 7.88
N SER A 28 4.51 -13.48 9.16
CA SER A 28 4.83 -14.36 10.30
C SER A 28 3.97 -15.63 10.32
N VAL A 29 2.67 -15.49 10.01
CA VAL A 29 1.74 -16.63 9.88
C VAL A 29 2.17 -17.52 8.72
N ILE A 30 2.41 -16.94 7.54
CA ILE A 30 2.84 -17.69 6.36
C ILE A 30 4.15 -18.44 6.60
N PHE A 31 5.14 -17.79 7.21
CA PHE A 31 6.42 -18.43 7.55
C PHE A 31 6.21 -19.67 8.42
N LYS A 32 5.37 -19.57 9.47
CA LYS A 32 5.06 -20.69 10.36
C LYS A 32 4.41 -21.88 9.65
N PHE A 33 3.53 -21.63 8.67
CA PHE A 33 2.79 -22.68 7.97
C PHE A 33 3.54 -23.28 6.79
N THR A 34 4.38 -22.50 6.11
CA THR A 34 5.05 -22.92 4.86
C THR A 34 6.54 -23.18 5.03
N ASN A 35 7.12 -22.77 6.16
CA ASN A 35 8.57 -22.72 6.38
C ASN A 35 9.31 -21.89 5.31
N THR A 36 8.61 -20.96 4.65
CA THR A 36 9.18 -20.07 3.63
C THR A 36 9.30 -18.64 4.15
N ASN A 37 10.51 -18.08 4.07
CA ASN A 37 10.71 -16.66 4.28
C ASN A 37 10.27 -15.91 3.03
N ILE A 38 9.32 -14.99 3.17
CA ILE A 38 8.96 -14.09 2.07
C ILE A 38 10.11 -13.09 1.91
N VAL A 39 11.00 -13.36 0.96
CA VAL A 39 12.07 -12.43 0.59
C VAL A 39 11.42 -11.15 0.08
N THR A 40 11.76 -10.02 0.70
CA THR A 40 11.32 -8.73 0.22
C THR A 40 12.08 -8.39 -1.06
N ALA A 41 11.37 -7.85 -2.07
CA ALA A 41 11.91 -7.54 -3.40
C ALA A 41 13.21 -6.71 -3.40
N TYR A 42 13.46 -5.97 -2.31
CA TYR A 42 14.51 -4.97 -2.16
C TYR A 42 15.95 -5.48 -2.30
N TYR A 43 16.21 -6.78 -2.13
CA TYR A 43 17.58 -7.34 -2.14
C TYR A 43 18.00 -8.03 -3.43
N SER A 44 17.13 -8.07 -4.45
CA SER A 44 17.41 -8.82 -5.69
C SER A 44 18.32 -8.10 -6.69
N VAL A 45 18.58 -6.81 -6.50
CA VAL A 45 19.42 -5.99 -7.40
C VAL A 45 20.61 -5.43 -6.63
N LYS A 46 21.84 -5.57 -7.17
CA LYS A 46 23.04 -4.84 -6.70
C LYS A 46 22.88 -3.36 -7.02
N SER A 47 22.06 -2.63 -6.26
CA SER A 47 21.90 -1.18 -6.35
C SER A 47 22.44 -0.50 -5.09
N SER A 48 22.86 0.76 -5.23
CA SER A 48 23.18 1.61 -4.07
C SER A 48 21.97 1.72 -3.14
N ILE A 49 22.20 1.67 -1.83
CA ILE A 49 21.17 1.85 -0.80
C ILE A 49 20.38 3.15 -1.00
N ILE A 50 21.04 4.20 -1.51
CA ILE A 50 20.40 5.49 -1.81
C ILE A 50 19.40 5.34 -2.96
N ILE A 51 19.78 4.63 -4.02
CA ILE A 51 18.90 4.37 -5.17
C ILE A 51 17.70 3.53 -4.72
N THR A 52 17.95 2.46 -3.96
CA THR A 52 16.88 1.62 -3.41
C THR A 52 15.92 2.44 -2.54
N ALA A 53 16.43 3.31 -1.67
CA ALA A 53 15.61 4.17 -0.83
C ALA A 53 14.76 5.17 -1.65
N ILE A 54 15.34 5.84 -2.64
CA ILE A 54 14.60 6.78 -3.50
C ILE A 54 13.47 6.07 -4.25
N PHE A 55 13.74 4.90 -4.83
CA PHE A 55 12.70 4.14 -5.51
C PHE A 55 11.63 3.65 -4.53
N ALA A 56 12.02 2.99 -3.44
CA ALA A 56 11.10 2.38 -2.49
C ALA A 56 10.24 3.39 -1.71
N LEU A 57 10.76 4.58 -1.44
CA LEU A 57 10.14 5.57 -0.56
C LEU A 57 9.53 6.75 -1.29
N ILE A 58 9.82 6.94 -2.58
CA ILE A 58 9.35 8.11 -3.32
C ILE A 58 8.73 7.69 -4.65
N ILE A 59 9.54 7.10 -5.55
CA ILE A 59 9.11 6.86 -6.93
C ILE A 59 8.03 5.78 -6.98
N SER A 60 8.28 4.59 -6.44
CA SER A 60 7.34 3.48 -6.45
C SER A 60 6.03 3.83 -5.74
N PRO A 61 6.03 4.33 -4.48
CA PRO A 61 4.79 4.72 -3.82
C PRO A 61 3.95 5.73 -4.60
N LEU A 62 4.58 6.72 -5.23
CA LEU A 62 3.86 7.74 -6.01
C LEU A 62 3.27 7.15 -7.31
N VAL A 63 4.09 6.44 -8.10
CA VAL A 63 3.66 5.83 -9.36
C VAL A 63 2.55 4.81 -9.12
N GLU A 64 2.72 3.96 -8.12
CA GLU A 64 1.73 2.93 -7.78
C GLU A 64 0.44 3.54 -7.25
N THR A 65 0.51 4.61 -6.44
CA THR A 65 -0.69 5.33 -5.98
C THR A 65 -1.44 5.99 -7.14
N LEU A 66 -0.72 6.56 -8.10
CA LEU A 66 -1.33 7.13 -9.31
C LEU A 66 -1.99 6.06 -10.17
N LEU A 67 -1.35 4.91 -10.33
CA LEU A 67 -1.86 3.84 -11.19
C LEU A 67 -3.03 3.08 -10.53
N PHE A 68 -2.84 2.57 -9.31
CA PHE A 68 -3.76 1.60 -8.71
C PHE A 68 -4.81 2.23 -7.82
N GLN A 69 -4.50 3.31 -7.10
CA GLN A 69 -5.48 3.98 -6.25
C GLN A 69 -6.15 5.14 -6.99
N THR A 70 -5.42 5.93 -7.78
CA THR A 70 -6.01 7.08 -8.48
C THR A 70 -6.73 6.64 -9.75
N PHE A 71 -5.99 6.17 -10.77
CA PHE A 71 -6.55 5.86 -12.07
C PHE A 71 -7.66 4.79 -12.00
N VAL A 72 -7.42 3.68 -11.32
CA VAL A 72 -8.43 2.61 -11.18
C VAL A 72 -9.66 3.10 -10.40
N LEU A 73 -9.52 3.74 -9.23
CA LEU A 73 -10.70 4.12 -8.44
C LEU A 73 -11.49 5.25 -9.14
N THR A 74 -10.83 6.18 -9.82
CA THR A 74 -11.50 7.20 -10.64
C THR A 74 -12.25 6.57 -11.82
N LEU A 75 -11.66 5.58 -12.50
CA LEU A 75 -12.34 4.85 -13.57
C LEU A 75 -13.58 4.13 -13.02
N LEU A 76 -13.44 3.43 -11.89
CA LEU A 76 -14.53 2.67 -11.25
C LEU A 76 -15.59 3.54 -10.55
N ASN A 77 -15.32 4.84 -10.34
CA ASN A 77 -16.28 5.79 -9.77
C ASN A 77 -17.20 6.43 -10.82
N ARG A 78 -17.00 6.16 -12.11
CA ARG A 78 -17.87 6.73 -13.15
C ARG A 78 -19.30 6.23 -13.02
N ASP A 79 -20.28 7.08 -13.32
CA ASP A 79 -21.72 6.82 -13.09
C ASP A 79 -22.28 5.57 -13.78
N TRP A 80 -21.63 5.13 -14.87
CA TRP A 80 -22.00 3.90 -15.58
C TRP A 80 -21.50 2.62 -14.89
N ILE A 81 -20.55 2.74 -13.96
CA ILE A 81 -20.05 1.65 -13.12
C ILE A 81 -20.72 1.75 -11.75
N LYS A 82 -21.86 1.06 -11.57
CA LYS A 82 -22.64 1.06 -10.32
C LYS A 82 -22.01 0.20 -9.21
N LEU A 83 -20.71 0.36 -8.95
CA LEU A 83 -19.99 -0.40 -7.92
C LEU A 83 -19.93 0.36 -6.59
N ASN A 84 -20.30 -0.32 -5.51
CA ASN A 84 -20.12 0.23 -4.17
C ASN A 84 -18.62 0.35 -3.82
N ALA A 85 -18.30 1.14 -2.79
CA ALA A 85 -16.91 1.40 -2.38
C ALA A 85 -16.11 0.11 -2.07
N LYS A 86 -16.75 -0.91 -1.49
CA LYS A 86 -16.09 -2.17 -1.13
C LYS A 86 -15.54 -2.89 -2.36
N TYR A 87 -16.33 -3.02 -3.42
CA TYR A 87 -15.87 -3.66 -4.66
C TYR A 87 -14.77 -2.87 -5.36
N ARG A 88 -14.84 -1.53 -5.33
CA ARG A 88 -13.80 -0.68 -5.91
C ARG A 88 -12.46 -0.85 -5.20
N ILE A 89 -12.49 -0.91 -3.87
CA ILE A 89 -11.31 -1.22 -3.04
C ILE A 89 -10.74 -2.59 -3.42
N LEU A 90 -11.59 -3.63 -3.50
CA LEU A 90 -11.15 -4.98 -3.84
C LEU A 90 -10.52 -5.06 -5.23
N ILE A 91 -11.13 -4.44 -6.24
CA ILE A 91 -10.60 -4.44 -7.61
C ILE A 91 -9.24 -3.70 -7.68
N SER A 92 -9.15 -2.51 -7.07
CA SER A 92 -7.90 -1.75 -6.98
C SER A 92 -6.79 -2.58 -6.30
N ALA A 93 -7.10 -3.22 -5.17
CA ALA A 93 -6.17 -4.06 -4.44
C ALA A 93 -5.74 -5.32 -5.22
N LEU A 94 -6.66 -5.95 -5.97
CA LEU A 94 -6.35 -7.10 -6.82
C LEU A 94 -5.41 -6.72 -7.96
N LEU A 95 -5.65 -5.58 -8.62
CA LEU A 95 -4.77 -5.09 -9.70
C LEU A 95 -3.38 -4.73 -9.14
N PHE A 96 -3.34 -4.06 -7.99
CA PHE A 96 -2.10 -3.78 -7.27
C PHE A 96 -1.34 -5.06 -6.95
N SER A 97 -2.00 -6.04 -6.32
CA SER A 97 -1.44 -7.35 -5.99
C SER A 97 -0.91 -8.09 -7.22
N SER A 98 -1.66 -8.06 -8.33
CA SER A 98 -1.30 -8.74 -9.58
C SER A 98 0.02 -8.22 -10.14
N ALA A 99 0.28 -6.91 -10.03
CA ALA A 99 1.54 -6.30 -10.45
C ALA A 99 2.76 -6.75 -9.62
N HIS A 100 2.53 -7.40 -8.47
CA HIS A 100 3.56 -7.89 -7.56
C HIS A 100 3.78 -9.42 -7.65
N ILE A 101 3.06 -10.13 -8.51
CA ILE A 101 3.23 -11.59 -8.74
C ILE A 101 4.63 -11.92 -9.26
N VAL A 102 5.26 -10.99 -9.99
CA VAL A 102 6.64 -11.06 -10.48
C VAL A 102 7.66 -11.38 -9.38
N TYR A 103 7.40 -10.99 -8.13
CA TYR A 103 8.30 -11.28 -7.01
C TYR A 103 8.07 -12.68 -6.43
N ASN A 104 6.81 -13.04 -6.16
CA ASN A 104 6.27 -14.39 -5.91
C ASN A 104 4.81 -14.26 -5.43
N THR A 105 4.07 -15.37 -5.48
CA THR A 105 2.65 -15.40 -5.09
C THR A 105 2.41 -15.02 -3.63
N LEU A 106 3.26 -15.44 -2.69
CA LEU A 106 3.08 -15.11 -1.26
C LEU A 106 3.30 -13.61 -0.99
N TYR A 107 4.28 -13.02 -1.66
CA TYR A 107 4.51 -11.58 -1.64
C TYR A 107 3.32 -10.81 -2.24
N ALA A 108 2.77 -11.28 -3.37
CA ALA A 108 1.58 -10.70 -3.98
C ALA A 108 0.36 -10.73 -3.04
N LEU A 109 0.19 -11.79 -2.23
CA LEU A 109 -0.85 -11.85 -1.20
C LEU A 109 -0.65 -10.81 -0.09
N GLY A 110 0.59 -10.57 0.34
CA GLY A 110 0.91 -9.47 1.26
C GLY A 110 0.63 -8.10 0.63
N ALA A 111 0.99 -7.92 -0.65
CA ALA A 111 0.69 -6.72 -1.43
C ALA A 111 -0.82 -6.49 -1.57
N PHE A 112 -1.64 -7.55 -1.69
CA PHE A 112 -3.10 -7.43 -1.69
C PHE A 112 -3.62 -6.79 -0.40
N LEU A 113 -3.15 -7.24 0.77
CA LEU A 113 -3.56 -6.68 2.06
C LEU A 113 -3.17 -5.20 2.20
N SER A 114 -1.95 -4.84 1.83
CA SER A 114 -1.52 -3.44 1.79
C SER A 114 -2.34 -2.63 0.77
N GLY A 115 -2.62 -3.19 -0.40
CA GLY A 115 -3.42 -2.57 -1.46
C GLY A 115 -4.85 -2.25 -1.03
N VAL A 116 -5.49 -3.13 -0.25
CA VAL A 116 -6.80 -2.86 0.37
C VAL A 116 -6.73 -1.63 1.28
N ILE A 117 -5.69 -1.56 2.11
CA ILE A 117 -5.49 -0.45 3.06
C ILE A 117 -5.23 0.87 2.32
N PHE A 118 -4.42 0.84 1.25
CA PHE A 118 -4.14 2.02 0.44
C PHE A 118 -5.37 2.50 -0.32
N ALA A 119 -6.14 1.61 -0.94
CA ALA A 119 -7.39 1.97 -1.63
C ALA A 119 -8.46 2.51 -0.66
N TYR A 120 -8.60 1.90 0.52
CA TYR A 120 -9.47 2.43 1.57
C TYR A 120 -9.04 3.83 2.03
N SER A 121 -7.73 4.02 2.24
CA SER A 121 -7.16 5.30 2.65
C SER A 121 -7.44 6.39 1.61
N TYR A 122 -7.22 6.07 0.32
CA TYR A 122 -7.50 6.96 -0.80
C TYR A 122 -8.96 7.46 -0.78
N LEU A 123 -9.95 6.55 -0.79
CA LEU A 123 -11.37 6.93 -0.78
C LEU A 123 -11.77 7.71 0.49
N THR A 124 -11.18 7.37 1.63
CA THR A 124 -11.41 8.06 2.90
C THR A 124 -10.87 9.49 2.85
N LEU A 125 -9.71 9.72 2.26
CA LEU A 125 -9.11 11.05 2.12
C LEU A 125 -9.83 11.88 1.05
N ASP A 126 -10.26 11.24 -0.03
CA ASP A 126 -11.03 11.87 -1.12
C ASP A 126 -12.38 12.37 -0.58
N SER A 127 -13.12 11.53 0.15
CA SER A 127 -14.38 11.93 0.80
C SER A 127 -14.22 13.01 1.87
N ARG A 128 -12.99 13.24 2.37
CA ARG A 128 -12.68 14.32 3.31
C ARG A 128 -12.29 15.62 2.59
N ASN A 129 -12.18 15.67 1.26
CA ASN A 129 -11.57 16.79 0.53
C ASN A 129 -10.11 17.07 1.00
N ASP A 130 -9.39 16.05 1.47
CA ASP A 130 -7.94 16.12 1.64
C ASP A 130 -7.27 15.69 0.32
N ASN A 131 -5.95 15.85 0.15
CA ASN A 131 -5.26 15.34 -1.05
C ASN A 131 -5.11 13.81 -0.96
N PRO A 132 -5.91 12.99 -1.68
CA PRO A 132 -5.89 11.55 -1.51
C PRO A 132 -4.64 10.92 -2.12
N ILE A 133 -4.11 11.51 -3.20
CA ILE A 133 -2.92 11.03 -3.91
C ILE A 133 -1.70 11.15 -2.99
N LEU A 134 -1.39 12.38 -2.54
CA LEU A 134 -0.20 12.63 -1.73
C LEU A 134 -0.26 11.89 -0.39
N ASN A 135 -1.40 11.94 0.30
CA ASN A 135 -1.52 11.32 1.62
C ASN A 135 -1.48 9.78 1.53
N THR A 136 -2.04 9.16 0.48
CA THR A 136 -1.93 7.70 0.27
C THR A 136 -0.51 7.29 -0.11
N ALA A 137 0.15 8.06 -0.98
CA ALA A 137 1.55 7.83 -1.31
C ALA A 137 2.46 7.96 -0.07
N LEU A 138 2.18 8.90 0.84
CA LEU A 138 2.88 9.01 2.12
C LEU A 138 2.62 7.82 3.05
N ILE A 139 1.39 7.32 3.13
CA ILE A 139 1.07 6.09 3.88
C ILE A 139 1.91 4.92 3.35
N HIS A 140 1.96 4.77 2.04
CA HIS A 140 2.75 3.74 1.37
C HIS A 140 4.25 3.92 1.62
N SER A 141 4.77 5.14 1.49
CA SER A 141 6.18 5.47 1.74
C SER A 141 6.58 5.16 3.18
N CYS A 142 5.75 5.52 4.16
CA CYS A 142 5.98 5.20 5.58
C CYS A 142 5.94 3.69 5.83
N HIS A 143 5.02 2.95 5.20
CA HIS A 143 4.99 1.49 5.26
C HIS A 143 6.29 0.88 4.73
N ASN A 144 6.77 1.34 3.58
CA ASN A 144 8.02 0.88 2.98
C ASN A 144 9.24 1.27 3.81
N ALA A 145 9.25 2.46 4.42
CA ALA A 145 10.32 2.90 5.30
C ALA A 145 10.46 2.01 6.54
N LEU A 146 9.33 1.65 7.18
CA LEU A 146 9.33 0.71 8.30
C LEU A 146 9.88 -0.66 7.89
N ALA A 147 9.46 -1.17 6.73
CA ALA A 147 9.95 -2.44 6.20
C ALA A 147 11.46 -2.39 5.88
N LEU A 148 11.95 -1.34 5.22
CA LEU A 148 13.36 -1.16 4.91
C LEU A 148 14.21 -1.05 6.18
N PHE A 149 13.78 -0.23 7.14
CA PHE A 149 14.49 -0.06 8.41
C PHE A 149 14.67 -1.39 9.13
N ILE A 150 13.60 -2.17 9.28
CA ILE A 150 13.66 -3.47 9.96
C ILE A 150 14.54 -4.48 9.23
N ASN A 151 14.55 -4.47 7.90
CA ASN A 151 15.43 -5.35 7.13
C ASN A 151 16.90 -4.90 7.17
N SER A 152 17.18 -3.61 7.39
CA SER A 152 18.56 -3.10 7.47
C SER A 152 19.26 -3.39 8.81
N VAL A 153 18.51 -3.74 9.85
CA VAL A 153 19.03 -4.04 11.21
C VAL A 153 19.13 -5.56 11.46
N LYS A 154 18.71 -6.38 10.49
CA LYS A 154 18.88 -7.85 10.50
C LYS A 154 20.12 -8.24 9.71
#